data_AF-A0A6B2UL30-F1
#
_entry.id   AF-A0A6B2UL30-F1
#
_cell.length_a   1.000
_cell.length_b   1.000
_cell.length_c   1.000
_cell.angle_alpha   90.00
_cell.angle_beta   90.00
_cell.angle_gamma   90.00
#
_symmetry.space_group_name_H-M   'P 1'
#
loop_
_entity.id
_entity.type
_entity.pdbx_description
1 polymer ?
#
loop_
_entity_poly.entity_id
_entity_poly.type
_entity_poly.pdbx_seq_one_letter_code
_entity_poly.pdbx_strand_id
1 'polypeptide(L)' 'MARSIAMSADAKVYRAVVTITDRDGTTRQGCEGPYDSPGAARARVTFWTNYHADYNEGLPTGTSRATGHVEEGTVSWRPL' A
#
# COMPACT_ATOMS: atom_id res chain seq x y z
N MET A 1 10.67 9.42 -6.24
CA MET A 1 10.54 9.57 -7.71
C MET A 1 9.10 9.88 -8.03
N ALA A 2 8.78 11.13 -8.36
CA ALA A 2 7.48 11.46 -8.93
C ALA A 2 7.46 10.91 -10.36
N ARG A 3 6.54 9.98 -10.65
CA ARG A 3 6.33 9.50 -12.01
C ARG A 3 5.33 10.46 -12.64
N SER A 4 5.69 11.16 -13.71
CA SER A 4 4.73 11.96 -14.46
C SER A 4 3.73 11.00 -15.08
N ILE A 5 2.51 10.97 -14.54
CA ILE A 5 1.44 10.14 -15.04
C ILE A 5 0.71 10.96 -16.12
N ALA A 6 1.06 10.75 -17.39
CA ALA A 6 0.21 11.19 -18.49
C ALA A 6 -1.03 10.26 -18.53
N MET A 7 -2.01 10.55 -17.68
CA MET A 7 -3.23 9.76 -17.57
C MET A 7 -4.32 10.36 -18.43
N SER A 8 -4.92 9.52 -19.28
CA SER A 8 -6.18 9.85 -19.95
C SER A 8 -7.28 10.09 -18.90
N ALA A 9 -8.32 10.82 -19.28
CA ALA A 9 -9.41 11.19 -18.36
C ALA A 9 -10.18 9.97 -17.81
N ASP A 10 -10.12 8.84 -18.49
CA ASP A 10 -10.71 7.54 -18.13
C ASP A 10 -9.71 6.59 -17.45
N ALA A 11 -8.48 7.03 -17.22
CA ALA A 11 -7.48 6.19 -16.63
C ALA A 11 -7.78 5.87 -15.16
N LYS A 12 -7.46 4.62 -14.80
CA LYS A 12 -7.61 4.09 -13.44
C LYS A 12 -6.30 4.24 -12.69
N VAL A 13 -6.40 4.68 -11.45
CA VAL A 13 -5.31 4.67 -10.48
C VAL A 13 -5.56 3.60 -9.43
N TYR A 14 -4.47 3.08 -8.88
CA TYR A 14 -4.52 2.09 -7.82
C TYR A 14 -3.78 2.62 -6.60
N ARG A 15 -4.28 2.35 -5.40
CA ARG A 15 -3.55 2.60 -4.16
C ARG A 15 -3.45 1.34 -3.33
N ALA A 16 -2.33 1.18 -2.64
CA ALA A 16 -2.19 0.19 -1.58
C ALA A 16 -2.73 0.82 -0.28
N VAL A 17 -3.65 0.14 0.37
CA VAL A 17 -4.12 0.50 1.71
C VAL A 17 -3.53 -0.52 2.68
N VAL A 18 -2.71 -0.05 3.60
CA VAL A 18 -1.94 -0.91 4.50
C VAL A 18 -2.23 -0.53 5.94
N THR A 19 -2.56 -1.53 6.74
CA THR A 19 -2.72 -1.41 8.18
C THR A 19 -1.54 -2.12 8.85
N ILE A 20 -0.80 -1.38 9.66
CA ILE A 20 0.37 -1.86 10.40
C ILE A 20 0.00 -1.91 11.87
N THR A 21 0.26 -3.03 12.51
CA THR A 21 0.24 -3.18 13.96
C THR A 21 1.69 -3.35 14.44
N ASP A 22 2.16 -2.38 15.22
CA ASP A 22 3.48 -2.39 15.83
C ASP A 22 3.50 -3.29 17.07
N ARG A 23 4.69 -3.62 17.61
CA ARG A 23 4.86 -4.61 18.71
C ARG A 23 4.17 -4.23 20.02
N ASP A 24 3.95 -2.94 20.22
CA ASP A 24 3.22 -2.39 21.37
C ASP A 24 1.69 -2.50 21.21
N GLY A 25 1.21 -3.03 20.07
CA GLY A 25 -0.20 -3.16 19.72
C GLY A 25 -0.77 -1.92 19.03
N THR A 26 0.00 -0.84 18.89
CA THR A 26 -0.45 0.37 18.21
C THR A 26 -0.73 0.06 16.74
N THR A 27 -1.90 0.48 16.26
CA THR A 27 -2.31 0.25 14.87
C THR A 27 -2.43 1.56 14.12
N ARG A 28 -1.88 1.60 12.90
CA ARG A 28 -1.97 2.75 11.99
C ARG A 28 -2.27 2.29 10.57
N GLN A 29 -3.07 3.07 9.86
CA GLN A 29 -3.40 2.82 8.46
C GLN A 29 -2.75 3.89 7.58
N GLY A 30 -2.10 3.46 6.51
CA GLY A 30 -1.49 4.31 5.49
C GLY A 30 -2.02 3.98 4.10
N CYS A 31 -2.00 4.99 3.23
CA CYS A 31 -2.26 4.81 1.80
C CYS A 31 -0.98 5.13 1.02
N GLU A 32 -0.64 4.29 0.05
CA GLU A 32 0.49 4.49 -0.83
C GLU A 32 0.03 4.47 -2.30
N GLY A 33 0.52 5.42 -3.10
CA GLY A 33 0.09 5.62 -4.48
C GLY A 33 -0.03 7.11 -4.83
N PRO A 34 -0.69 7.46 -5.96
CA PRO A 34 -1.33 6.53 -6.90
C PRO A 34 -0.32 5.72 -7.74
N TYR A 35 -0.70 4.50 -8.09
CA TYR A 35 -0.02 3.60 -9.02
C TYR A 35 -0.80 3.46 -10.32
N ASP A 36 -0.08 3.24 -11.41
CA ASP A 36 -0.62 3.06 -12.77
C ASP A 36 -1.14 1.64 -13.04
N SER A 37 -0.87 0.69 -12.15
CA SER A 37 -1.26 -0.70 -12.30
C SER A 37 -1.62 -1.35 -10.96
N PRO A 38 -2.56 -2.31 -10.94
CA PRO A 38 -2.91 -3.04 -9.72
C PRO A 38 -1.74 -3.90 -9.24
N GLY A 39 -0.88 -4.38 -10.15
CA GLY A 39 0.31 -5.16 -9.82
C GLY A 39 1.31 -4.37 -8.97
N ALA A 40 1.57 -3.11 -9.33
CA ALA A 40 2.44 -2.23 -8.54
C ALA A 40 1.86 -1.97 -7.13
N ALA A 41 0.55 -1.72 -7.03
CA ALA A 41 -0.11 -1.56 -5.74
C ALA A 41 -0.05 -2.83 -4.87
N ARG A 42 -0.30 -4.01 -5.47
CA ARG A 42 -0.19 -5.31 -4.78
C ARG A 42 1.23 -5.56 -4.27
N ALA A 43 2.25 -5.26 -5.07
CA ALA A 43 3.64 -5.42 -4.67
C ALA A 43 3.99 -4.60 -3.42
N ARG A 44 3.34 -3.44 -3.23
CA ARG A 44 3.52 -2.62 -2.02
C ARG A 44 2.83 -3.19 -0.80
N VAL A 45 1.63 -3.76 -0.94
CA VAL A 45 1.00 -4.54 0.14
C VAL A 45 1.91 -5.68 0.57
N THR A 46 2.40 -6.48 -0.38
CA THR A 46 3.34 -7.59 -0.09
C THR A 46 4.62 -7.11 0.58
N PHE A 47 5.20 -6.02 0.09
CA PHE A 47 6.39 -5.42 0.71
C PHE A 47 6.15 -5.09 2.18
N TRP A 48 5.07 -4.38 2.50
CA TRP A 48 4.80 -3.98 3.88
C TRP A 48 4.46 -5.16 4.79
N THR A 49 3.69 -6.13 4.30
CA THR A 49 3.43 -7.38 5.02
C THR A 49 4.72 -8.11 5.39
N ASN A 50 5.67 -8.21 4.46
CA ASN A 50 6.96 -8.86 4.73
C ASN A 50 7.88 -8.00 5.59
N TYR A 51 7.90 -6.69 5.37
CA TYR A 51 8.76 -5.74 6.10
C TYR A 51 8.40 -5.66 7.59
N HIS A 52 7.11 -5.74 7.92
CA HIS A 52 6.62 -5.73 9.31
C HIS A 52 6.45 -7.12 9.92
N ALA A 53 6.76 -8.19 9.20
CA ALA A 53 6.76 -9.52 9.79
C ALA A 53 7.93 -9.62 10.78
N ASP A 54 7.60 -9.75 12.06
CA ASP A 54 8.59 -10.01 13.11
C ASP A 54 8.86 -11.52 13.20
N TYR A 55 10.13 -11.91 13.21
CA TYR A 55 10.55 -13.31 13.21
C TYR A 55 11.39 -13.65 14.44
N ASN A 56 11.18 -14.86 14.97
CA ASN A 56 12.03 -15.49 15.97
C ASN A 56 12.32 -16.93 15.52
N GLU A 57 13.60 -17.30 15.47
CA GLU A 57 14.06 -18.61 14.95
C GLU A 57 13.47 -18.98 13.57
N GLY A 58 13.24 -17.98 12.71
CA GLY A 58 12.67 -18.18 11.38
C GLY A 58 11.15 -18.34 11.33
N LEU A 59 10.46 -18.29 12.47
CA LEU A 59 9.00 -18.33 12.56
C LEU A 59 8.43 -16.93 12.84
N PRO A 60 7.31 -16.54 12.20
CA PRO A 60 6.68 -15.27 12.50
C PRO A 60 6.15 -15.28 13.94
N THR A 61 6.56 -14.30 14.75
CA THR A 61 6.12 -14.16 16.14
C THR A 61 4.69 -13.63 16.23
N GLY A 62 4.23 -12.94 15.18
CA GLY A 62 2.93 -12.28 15.13
C GLY A 62 2.82 -11.00 15.97
N THR A 63 3.92 -10.57 16.63
CA THR A 63 3.95 -9.39 17.50
C THR A 63 3.89 -8.09 16.72
N SER A 64 4.56 -8.02 15.56
CA SER A 64 4.30 -7.01 14.55
C SER A 64 3.77 -7.69 13.29
N ARG A 65 2.82 -7.02 12.64
CA ARG A 65 2.19 -7.49 11.42
C ARG A 65 1.70 -6.33 10.58
N ALA A 66 1.66 -6.53 9.28
CA ALA A 66 0.95 -5.63 8.38
C ALA A 66 0.04 -6.42 7.45
N THR A 67 -1.16 -5.91 7.22
CA THR A 67 -2.11 -6.42 6.23
C THR A 67 -2.49 -5.30 5.29
N GLY A 68 -3.04 -5.64 4.13
CA GLY A 68 -3.52 -4.61 3.22
C GLY A 68 -4.31 -5.15 2.05
N HIS A 69 -4.90 -4.22 1.33
CA HIS A 69 -5.65 -4.46 0.11
C HIS A 69 -5.35 -3.36 -0.91
N VAL A 70 -5.79 -3.58 -2.15
CA VAL A 70 -5.67 -2.59 -3.22
C VAL A 70 -7.03 -1.98 -3.46
N GLU A 71 -7.06 -0.66 -3.59
CA GLU A 71 -8.23 0.08 -4.03
C GLU A 71 -7.99 0.66 -5.42
N GLU A 72 -9.05 0.67 -6.23
CA GLU A 72 -9.10 1.31 -7.54
C GLU A 72 -9.81 2.66 -7.40
N GLY A 73 -9.33 3.66 -8.14
CA GLY A 73 -9.96 4.98 -8.23
C GLY A 73 -9.82 5.57 -9.63
N THR A 74 -10.54 6.66 -9.86
CA THR A 74 -10.43 7.50 -11.06
C THR A 74 -9.90 8.87 -10.67
N VAL A 75 -9.24 9.55 -11.60
CA VAL A 75 -8.69 10.90 -11.37
C VAL A 75 -9.53 11.92 -12.12
N SER A 76 -9.98 12.96 -11.42
CA SER A 76 -10.64 14.12 -12.02
C SER A 76 -9.76 15.35 -11.85
N TRP A 77 -9.39 15.97 -12.97
CA TRP A 77 -8.63 17.22 -12.97
C TRP A 77 -9.57 18.42 -12.93
N ARG A 78 -9.17 19.45 -12.19
CA ARG A 78 -9.90 20.72 -12.11
C ARG A 78 -8.90 21.88 -12.17
N PRO A 79 -9.24 23.00 -12.83
CA PRO A 79 -8.47 24.23 -12.71
C PRO A 79 -8.36 24.64 -11.24
N LEU A 80 -7.20 25.17 -10.86
CA LEU A 80 -6.99 25.80 -9.55
C LEU A 80 -7.24 27.30 -9.67
#